data_AF-A0A1Y4BMG0-F1
#
_entry.id   AF-A0A1Y4BMG0-F1
#
_cell.length_a   1.000
_cell.length_b   1.000
_cell.length_c   1.000
_cell.angle_alpha   90.00
_cell.angle_beta   90.00
_cell.angle_gamma   90.00
#
_symmetry.space_group_name_H-M   'P 1'
#
loop_
_entity.id
_entity.type
_entity.pdbx_description
1 polymer ?
#
loop_
_entity_poly.entity_id
_entity_poly.type
_entity_poly.pdbx_seq_one_letter_code
_entity_poly.pdbx_strand_id
1 'polypeptide(L)'
;MSIRVRRLMQALCACALAALLAACAKSEPPAGTVRTETEDAVVNAAMLTHGYSWDGVASDPVAPTELADSDVPDLAVSGTAEVRASFSQPANEVEVVRYADDGTLEGVECALEDGAATFVAESGWRYYVGAWFEGGDAGYLFDAKGAEGEGADMDEFVSTAMVVTFGDGEVLFVDQDTGSPYYPTLPESAPELTAGNIVRVTGNGIMLQSYPGQYPGITKVEVVEEGSPADAEKYDELVAQIWHPKDPAELPYASLEYTTELAAVSLMLQSYGYTWSYEENGEMTAISADSALPAQLAADELPDVSVDAPTEVTASFDVPATGIEVTRWSEDALDAEGEPVETDGLSFTVEPGYRYALLATFDAGEVTYVFTVR
;
A
#
# COMPACT_ATOMS: atom_id res chain seq x y z
N MET A 1 34.12 24.54 25.46
CA MET A 1 34.35 23.08 25.61
C MET A 1 33.97 22.44 24.29
N SER A 2 34.97 22.00 23.51
CA SER A 2 34.87 21.81 22.05
C SER A 2 34.00 20.61 21.66
N ILE A 3 33.23 20.77 20.57
CA ILE A 3 32.40 19.80 19.84
C ILE A 3 33.12 18.45 19.61
N ARG A 4 34.46 18.45 19.60
CA ARG A 4 35.28 17.23 19.52
C ARG A 4 35.13 16.28 20.70
N VAL A 5 34.80 16.77 21.91
CA VAL A 5 34.64 15.91 23.11
C VAL A 5 33.29 15.17 23.09
N ARG A 6 32.24 15.78 22.52
CA ARG A 6 30.92 15.12 22.36
C ARG A 6 30.94 14.01 21.30
N ARG A 7 31.63 14.23 20.17
CA ARG A 7 31.79 13.17 19.15
C ARG A 7 32.65 12.01 19.63
N LEU A 8 33.65 12.26 20.49
CA LEU A 8 34.46 11.19 21.07
C LEU A 8 33.66 10.33 22.07
N MET A 9 32.78 10.94 22.88
CA MET A 9 31.91 10.21 23.82
C MET A 9 30.79 9.43 23.12
N GLN A 10 30.20 9.94 22.03
CA GLN A 10 29.23 9.20 21.23
C GLN A 10 29.88 8.05 20.44
N ALA A 11 31.09 8.22 19.93
CA ALA A 11 31.83 7.13 19.28
C ALA A 11 32.28 6.04 20.27
N LEU A 12 32.67 6.41 21.51
CA LEU A 12 33.00 5.45 22.56
C LEU A 12 31.77 4.70 23.10
N CYS A 13 30.59 5.34 23.20
CA CYS A 13 29.35 4.65 23.54
C CYS A 13 28.87 3.71 22.42
N ALA A 14 28.99 4.12 21.14
CA ALA A 14 28.62 3.28 20.00
C ALA A 14 29.58 2.09 19.82
N CYS A 15 30.89 2.28 20.05
CA CYS A 15 31.86 1.18 20.02
C CYS A 15 31.70 0.23 21.21
N ALA A 16 31.30 0.72 22.40
CA ALA A 16 31.01 -0.14 23.54
C ALA A 16 29.71 -0.93 23.36
N LEU A 17 28.68 -0.34 22.73
CA LEU A 17 27.42 -1.04 22.42
C LEU A 17 27.59 -2.06 21.28
N ALA A 18 28.37 -1.73 20.24
CA ALA A 18 28.72 -2.67 19.17
C ALA A 18 29.65 -3.79 19.66
N ALA A 19 30.56 -3.51 20.59
CA ALA A 19 31.41 -4.54 21.20
C ALA A 19 30.65 -5.42 22.21
N LEU A 20 29.62 -4.91 22.90
CA LEU A 20 28.76 -5.74 23.75
C LEU A 20 27.75 -6.57 22.93
N LEU A 21 27.29 -6.10 21.77
CA LEU A 21 26.48 -6.90 20.84
C LEU A 21 27.33 -7.94 20.08
N ALA A 22 28.57 -7.61 19.69
CA ALA A 22 29.49 -8.56 19.06
C ALA A 22 30.08 -9.61 20.03
N ALA A 23 30.07 -9.34 21.34
CA ALA A 23 30.53 -10.29 22.35
C ALA A 23 29.46 -11.32 22.77
N CYS A 24 28.19 -11.12 22.39
CA CYS A 24 27.11 -12.09 22.58
C CYS A 24 26.79 -12.94 21.32
N ALA A 25 27.43 -12.68 20.18
CA ALA A 25 27.11 -13.33 18.89
C ALA A 25 27.92 -14.62 18.59
N LYS A 26 28.57 -15.24 19.58
CA LYS A 26 29.49 -16.38 19.37
C LYS A 26 28.86 -17.77 19.56
N SER A 27 27.55 -17.87 19.68
CA SER A 27 26.88 -19.14 20.01
C SER A 27 25.74 -19.53 19.08
N GLU A 28 25.50 -18.77 18.02
CA GLU A 28 24.39 -19.01 17.09
C GLU A 28 24.92 -18.98 15.65
N PRO A 29 24.43 -19.87 14.76
CA PRO A 29 24.81 -19.85 13.36
C PRO A 29 24.34 -18.56 12.67
N PRO A 30 24.85 -18.24 11.47
CA PRO A 30 24.40 -17.09 10.68
C PRO A 30 22.87 -17.07 10.54
N ALA A 31 22.24 -15.91 10.68
CA ALA A 31 20.82 -15.78 10.33
C ALA A 31 20.64 -15.92 8.81
N GLY A 32 19.56 -16.59 8.39
CA GLY A 32 19.18 -16.76 6.98
C GLY A 32 17.89 -16.02 6.63
N THR A 33 17.82 -15.46 5.43
CA THR A 33 16.63 -14.86 4.84
C THR A 33 16.39 -15.43 3.45
N VAL A 34 15.14 -15.44 3.02
CA VAL A 34 14.76 -15.77 1.65
C VAL A 34 13.92 -14.63 1.09
N ARG A 35 14.12 -14.31 -0.19
CA ARG A 35 13.37 -13.28 -0.89
C ARG A 35 12.94 -13.71 -2.27
N THR A 36 11.80 -13.19 -2.71
CA THR A 36 11.36 -13.21 -4.10
C THR A 36 11.19 -11.77 -4.59
N GLU A 37 11.50 -11.52 -5.86
CA GLU A 37 11.36 -10.23 -6.51
C GLU A 37 10.49 -10.41 -7.75
N THR A 38 9.37 -9.68 -7.83
CA THR A 38 8.52 -9.55 -9.02
C THR A 38 8.65 -8.13 -9.57
N GLU A 39 8.04 -7.86 -10.73
CA GLU A 39 8.00 -6.51 -11.31
C GLU A 39 7.31 -5.50 -10.37
N ASP A 40 6.40 -5.97 -9.52
CA ASP A 40 5.53 -5.13 -8.68
C ASP A 40 5.90 -5.15 -7.18
N ALA A 41 6.63 -6.16 -6.70
CA ALA A 41 6.89 -6.33 -5.27
C ALA A 41 8.17 -7.10 -4.96
N VAL A 42 8.79 -6.76 -3.83
CA VAL A 42 9.84 -7.56 -3.20
C VAL A 42 9.30 -8.11 -1.88
N VAL A 43 9.23 -9.43 -1.77
CA VAL A 43 8.79 -10.10 -0.53
C VAL A 43 9.97 -10.80 0.09
N ASN A 44 10.19 -10.57 1.39
CA ASN A 44 11.27 -11.18 2.15
C ASN A 44 10.75 -11.83 3.44
N ALA A 45 11.28 -13.01 3.75
CA ALA A 45 11.01 -13.73 4.99
C ALA A 45 12.33 -14.10 5.69
N ALA A 46 12.31 -14.09 7.02
CA ALA A 46 13.36 -14.76 7.79
C ALA A 46 13.17 -16.28 7.67
N MET A 47 14.26 -17.04 7.57
CA MET A 47 14.17 -18.50 7.62
C MET A 47 14.35 -19.00 9.05
N LEU A 48 13.61 -20.03 9.44
CA LEU A 48 13.75 -20.66 10.75
C LEU A 48 15.02 -21.49 10.79
N THR A 49 15.94 -21.22 11.72
CA THR A 49 17.08 -22.10 11.96
C THR A 49 16.62 -23.47 12.45
N HIS A 50 16.98 -24.51 11.71
CA HIS A 50 16.47 -25.86 11.85
C HIS A 50 17.63 -26.86 11.97
N GLY A 51 18.28 -26.81 13.13
CA GLY A 51 19.49 -27.57 13.44
C GLY A 51 20.76 -26.92 12.88
N TYR A 52 21.87 -27.14 13.57
CA TYR A 52 23.18 -26.61 13.18
C TYR A 52 24.32 -27.33 13.89
N SER A 53 25.51 -27.26 13.30
CA SER A 53 26.79 -27.47 13.98
C SER A 53 27.60 -26.18 13.87
N TRP A 54 27.81 -25.47 14.99
CA TRP A 54 28.46 -24.16 14.98
C TRP A 54 29.43 -24.02 16.15
N ASP A 55 30.70 -23.70 15.87
CA ASP A 55 31.73 -23.43 16.87
C ASP A 55 31.82 -24.49 18.01
N GLY A 56 31.55 -25.75 17.69
CA GLY A 56 31.61 -26.88 18.63
C GLY A 56 30.33 -27.14 19.44
N VAL A 57 29.25 -26.41 19.15
CA VAL A 57 27.89 -26.67 19.64
C VAL A 57 27.06 -27.29 18.52
N ALA A 58 26.22 -28.27 18.84
CA ALA A 58 25.29 -28.85 17.88
C ALA A 58 23.86 -28.76 18.43
N SER A 59 22.91 -28.46 17.54
CA SER A 59 21.49 -28.59 17.78
C SER A 59 20.92 -29.56 16.77
N ASP A 60 20.32 -30.65 17.25
CA ASP A 60 19.65 -31.61 16.37
C ASP A 60 18.37 -30.97 15.81
N PRO A 61 18.07 -31.14 14.51
CA PRO A 61 16.81 -30.70 13.93
C PRO A 61 15.65 -31.58 14.44
N VAL A 62 14.48 -30.96 14.64
CA VAL A 62 13.20 -31.68 14.75
C VAL A 62 12.84 -32.21 13.35
N ALA A 63 12.09 -33.29 13.18
CA ALA A 63 11.69 -33.65 11.82
C ALA A 63 10.78 -32.55 11.23
N PRO A 64 11.01 -32.05 10.00
CA PRO A 64 10.19 -30.97 9.42
C PRO A 64 8.70 -31.29 9.31
N THR A 65 8.34 -32.57 9.22
CA THR A 65 6.95 -33.07 9.25
C THR A 65 6.30 -33.01 10.63
N GLU A 66 7.09 -32.85 11.70
CA GLU A 66 6.61 -32.73 13.09
C GLU A 66 6.42 -31.26 13.52
N LEU A 67 6.82 -30.30 12.69
CA LEU A 67 6.60 -28.88 12.91
C LEU A 67 5.23 -28.45 12.41
N ALA A 68 4.48 -27.71 13.24
CA ALA A 68 3.25 -27.10 12.79
C ALA A 68 3.55 -25.98 11.79
N ASP A 69 2.64 -25.72 10.85
CA ASP A 69 2.83 -24.65 9.85
C ASP A 69 3.03 -23.28 10.49
N SER A 70 2.42 -23.02 11.65
CA SER A 70 2.62 -21.78 12.41
C SER A 70 4.04 -21.58 12.96
N ASP A 71 4.84 -22.64 13.02
CA ASP A 71 6.19 -22.60 13.57
C ASP A 71 7.24 -22.28 12.49
N VAL A 72 6.88 -22.40 11.20
CA VAL A 72 7.77 -22.18 10.06
C VAL A 72 7.38 -20.87 9.36
N PRO A 73 8.33 -19.97 9.10
CA PRO A 73 8.05 -18.71 8.41
C PRO A 73 7.54 -18.90 6.99
N ASP A 74 6.53 -18.12 6.62
CA ASP A 74 5.95 -18.11 5.28
C ASP A 74 6.67 -17.12 4.36
N LEU A 75 6.97 -17.56 3.13
CA LEU A 75 7.32 -16.72 2.00
C LEU A 75 6.18 -16.78 0.99
N ALA A 76 5.58 -15.63 0.68
CA ALA A 76 4.58 -15.53 -0.39
C ALA A 76 5.24 -15.71 -1.76
N VAL A 77 4.75 -16.68 -2.54
CA VAL A 77 5.21 -17.05 -3.87
C VAL A 77 4.00 -17.20 -4.80
N SER A 78 4.01 -16.52 -5.95
CA SER A 78 2.99 -16.69 -7.00
C SER A 78 3.37 -17.91 -7.87
N GLY A 79 2.65 -19.01 -7.70
CA GLY A 79 2.90 -20.28 -8.41
C GLY A 79 4.34 -20.78 -8.26
N THR A 80 5.16 -20.56 -9.29
CA THR A 80 6.60 -20.84 -9.28
C THR A 80 7.39 -19.54 -9.46
N ALA A 81 8.30 -19.23 -8.54
CA ALA A 81 9.16 -18.06 -8.62
C ALA A 81 10.63 -18.40 -8.38
N GLU A 82 11.52 -17.60 -8.97
CA GLU A 82 12.93 -17.61 -8.58
C GLU A 82 13.07 -16.90 -7.23
N VAL A 83 13.72 -17.56 -6.28
CA VAL A 83 13.96 -17.03 -4.93
C VAL A 83 15.45 -17.00 -4.63
N ARG A 84 15.85 -16.05 -3.79
CA ARG A 84 17.24 -15.90 -3.33
C ARG A 84 17.31 -16.09 -1.82
N ALA A 85 17.99 -17.15 -1.38
CA ALA A 85 18.36 -17.36 0.01
C ALA A 85 19.71 -16.67 0.30
N SER A 86 19.73 -15.81 1.31
CA SER A 86 20.90 -15.04 1.74
C SER A 86 21.16 -15.25 3.22
N PHE A 87 22.42 -15.09 3.63
CA PHE A 87 22.84 -15.33 5.01
C PHE A 87 23.66 -14.16 5.52
N SER A 88 23.63 -13.93 6.83
CA SER A 88 24.42 -12.87 7.48
C SER A 88 25.94 -13.04 7.36
N GLN A 89 26.40 -14.22 6.92
CA GLN A 89 27.76 -14.53 6.50
C GLN A 89 27.70 -15.31 5.18
N PRO A 90 28.61 -15.11 4.22
CA PRO A 90 28.56 -15.79 2.94
C PRO A 90 28.74 -17.31 3.11
N ALA A 91 27.82 -18.10 2.54
CA ALA A 91 27.94 -19.56 2.50
C ALA A 91 28.98 -20.00 1.45
N ASN A 92 29.74 -21.05 1.76
CA ASN A 92 30.67 -21.69 0.82
C ASN A 92 29.96 -22.73 -0.06
N GLU A 93 28.89 -23.32 0.47
CA GLU A 93 28.09 -24.36 -0.16
C GLU A 93 26.66 -24.23 0.34
N VAL A 94 25.69 -24.51 -0.52
CA VAL A 94 24.26 -24.53 -0.18
C VAL A 94 23.62 -25.71 -0.89
N GLU A 95 22.78 -26.44 -0.17
CA GLU A 95 21.91 -27.48 -0.69
C GLU A 95 20.46 -27.11 -0.38
N VAL A 96 19.58 -27.33 -1.36
CA VAL A 96 18.15 -27.04 -1.22
C VAL A 96 17.36 -28.31 -1.49
N VAL A 97 16.43 -28.62 -0.58
CA VAL A 97 15.46 -29.70 -0.75
C VAL A 97 14.07 -29.21 -0.39
N ARG A 98 13.03 -29.86 -0.91
CA ARG A 98 11.64 -29.63 -0.53
C ARG A 98 10.98 -30.91 -0.02
N TYR A 99 10.00 -30.76 0.86
CA TYR A 99 9.25 -31.88 1.46
C TYR A 99 7.92 -32.07 0.75
N ALA A 100 7.67 -33.26 0.23
CA ALA A 100 6.35 -33.67 -0.24
C ALA A 100 5.42 -33.96 0.94
N ASP A 101 4.10 -33.94 0.70
CA ASP A 101 3.07 -34.26 1.72
C ASP A 101 3.24 -35.65 2.35
N ASP A 102 3.89 -36.57 1.65
CA ASP A 102 4.19 -37.93 2.13
C ASP A 102 5.49 -38.02 2.95
N GLY A 103 6.17 -36.88 3.17
CA GLY A 103 7.43 -36.76 3.91
C GLY A 103 8.68 -37.09 3.08
N THR A 104 8.55 -37.35 1.78
CA THR A 104 9.70 -37.59 0.89
C THR A 104 10.44 -36.29 0.59
N LEU A 105 11.76 -36.38 0.45
CA LEU A 105 12.65 -35.28 0.08
C LEU A 105 12.89 -35.24 -1.43
N GLU A 106 12.70 -34.07 -2.02
CA GLU A 106 13.09 -33.79 -3.41
C GLU A 106 14.22 -32.77 -3.44
N GLY A 107 15.30 -33.10 -4.16
CA GLY A 107 16.40 -32.17 -4.39
C GLY A 107 15.97 -31.03 -5.32
N VAL A 108 16.32 -29.80 -4.96
CA VAL A 108 16.05 -28.60 -5.74
C VAL A 108 17.39 -28.09 -6.28
N GLU A 109 17.48 -27.90 -7.60
CA GLU A 109 18.68 -27.32 -8.20
C GLU A 109 18.82 -25.85 -7.80
N CYS A 110 19.99 -25.48 -7.28
CA CYS A 110 20.31 -24.10 -6.91
C CYS A 110 21.65 -23.65 -7.49
N ALA A 111 21.78 -22.35 -7.75
CA ALA A 111 23.03 -21.69 -8.13
C ALA A 111 23.54 -20.86 -6.94
N LEU A 112 24.85 -20.94 -6.65
CA LEU A 112 25.49 -20.18 -5.58
C LEU A 112 26.33 -19.04 -6.17
N GLU A 113 26.02 -17.79 -5.79
CA GLU A 113 26.76 -16.60 -6.20
C GLU A 113 26.94 -15.66 -5.00
N ASP A 114 28.18 -15.23 -4.75
CA ASP A 114 28.55 -14.37 -3.62
C ASP A 114 28.06 -14.87 -2.24
N GLY A 115 27.97 -16.19 -2.08
CA GLY A 115 27.54 -16.84 -0.84
C GLY A 115 26.04 -16.81 -0.57
N ALA A 116 25.23 -16.48 -1.58
CA ALA A 116 23.77 -16.59 -1.56
C ALA A 116 23.30 -17.53 -2.67
N ALA A 117 22.27 -18.33 -2.37
CA ALA A 117 21.74 -19.32 -3.29
C ALA A 117 20.47 -18.81 -4.00
N THR A 118 20.41 -19.01 -5.32
CA THR A 118 19.23 -18.76 -6.14
C THR A 118 18.66 -20.09 -6.62
N PHE A 119 17.35 -20.29 -6.48
CA PHE A 119 16.65 -21.50 -6.92
C PHE A 119 15.17 -21.21 -7.21
N VAL A 120 14.48 -22.15 -7.85
CA VAL A 120 13.03 -22.02 -8.11
C VAL A 120 12.26 -22.60 -6.92
N ALA A 121 11.40 -21.80 -6.33
CA ALA A 121 10.43 -22.23 -5.32
C ALA A 121 9.02 -22.24 -5.91
N GLU A 122 8.32 -23.33 -5.67
CA GLU A 122 6.91 -23.56 -5.96
C GLU A 122 6.08 -23.42 -4.67
N SER A 123 4.94 -22.73 -4.76
CA SER A 123 3.99 -22.58 -3.65
C SER A 123 3.39 -23.92 -3.22
N GLY A 124 3.02 -24.03 -1.95
CA GLY A 124 2.52 -25.26 -1.34
C GLY A 124 3.61 -26.19 -0.80
N TRP A 125 4.89 -25.84 -0.92
CA TRP A 125 6.01 -26.67 -0.48
C TRP A 125 6.75 -26.05 0.72
N ARG A 126 7.20 -26.92 1.63
CA ARG A 126 8.19 -26.58 2.66
C ARG A 126 9.58 -26.81 2.11
N TYR A 127 10.46 -25.81 2.23
CA TYR A 127 11.85 -25.88 1.78
C TYR A 127 12.80 -25.97 2.96
N TYR A 128 13.82 -26.83 2.81
CA TYR A 128 15.01 -26.83 3.65
C TYR A 128 16.20 -26.33 2.84
N VAL A 129 16.91 -25.37 3.43
CA VAL A 129 18.15 -24.81 2.90
C VAL A 129 19.26 -25.18 3.87
N GLY A 130 20.13 -26.10 3.49
CA GLY A 130 21.36 -26.40 4.22
C GLY A 130 22.47 -25.49 3.72
N ALA A 131 23.17 -24.80 4.63
CA ALA A 131 24.27 -23.91 4.26
C ALA A 131 25.52 -24.17 5.10
N TRP A 132 26.68 -24.17 4.44
CA TRP A 132 27.99 -24.38 5.06
C TRP A 132 28.82 -23.10 5.04
N PHE A 133 29.43 -22.76 6.16
CA PHE A 133 30.17 -21.52 6.37
C PHE A 133 31.58 -21.78 6.92
N GLU A 134 32.37 -20.72 7.00
CA GLU A 134 33.63 -20.74 7.74
C GLU A 134 33.35 -20.77 9.26
N GLY A 135 33.13 -21.96 9.82
CA GLY A 135 32.85 -22.14 11.26
C GLY A 135 31.86 -23.25 11.59
N GLY A 136 31.14 -23.75 10.58
CA GLY A 136 30.11 -24.76 10.77
C GLY A 136 29.06 -24.80 9.66
N ASP A 137 27.95 -25.46 9.93
CA ASP A 137 26.80 -25.59 9.05
C ASP A 137 25.49 -25.33 9.80
N ALA A 138 24.47 -24.91 9.07
CA ALA A 138 23.14 -24.71 9.60
C ALA A 138 22.08 -25.04 8.55
N GLY A 139 20.99 -25.63 9.03
CA GLY A 139 19.78 -25.84 8.28
C GLY A 139 18.79 -24.69 8.49
N TYR A 140 18.03 -24.35 7.47
CA TYR A 140 16.99 -23.34 7.54
C TYR A 140 15.71 -23.85 6.89
N LEU A 141 14.55 -23.47 7.44
CA LEU A 141 13.24 -23.79 6.90
C LEU A 141 12.45 -22.52 6.55
N PHE A 142 11.68 -22.60 5.47
CA PHE A 142 10.58 -21.70 5.18
C PHE A 142 9.49 -22.45 4.40
N ASP A 143 8.26 -21.96 4.49
CA ASP A 143 7.13 -22.43 3.69
C ASP A 143 6.90 -21.48 2.52
N ALA A 144 6.93 -21.99 1.29
CA ALA A 144 6.46 -21.21 0.15
C ALA A 144 4.93 -21.27 0.15
N LYS A 145 4.27 -20.22 0.61
CA LYS A 145 2.81 -20.11 0.54
C LYS A 145 2.43 -19.39 -0.74
N GLY A 146 1.25 -19.69 -1.27
CA GLY A 146 0.67 -18.87 -2.33
C GLY A 146 0.65 -17.42 -1.86
N ALA A 147 1.12 -16.49 -2.70
CA ALA A 147 0.94 -15.07 -2.41
C ALA A 147 -0.54 -14.80 -2.15
N GLU A 148 -0.88 -14.07 -1.08
CA GLU A 148 -2.28 -13.78 -0.76
C GLU A 148 -2.97 -13.17 -2.00
N GLY A 149 -3.84 -13.97 -2.62
CA GLY A 149 -4.44 -13.69 -3.93
C GLY A 149 -4.39 -14.85 -4.93
N GLU A 150 -3.51 -15.84 -4.73
CA GLU A 150 -3.44 -17.06 -5.55
C GLU A 150 -3.33 -18.30 -4.66
N GLY A 151 -4.39 -19.13 -4.64
CA GLY A 151 -4.33 -20.46 -4.04
C GLY A 151 -5.17 -20.69 -2.78
N ALA A 152 -6.22 -19.88 -2.53
CA ALA A 152 -7.43 -20.57 -2.08
C ALA A 152 -7.81 -21.53 -3.22
N ASP A 153 -8.37 -22.70 -2.93
CA ASP A 153 -9.38 -23.22 -3.87
C ASP A 153 -10.37 -22.07 -4.00
N MET A 154 -10.22 -21.25 -5.04
CA MET A 154 -11.05 -20.09 -5.30
C MET A 154 -12.35 -20.68 -5.80
N ASP A 155 -13.15 -21.17 -4.85
CA ASP A 155 -14.56 -21.38 -5.08
C ASP A 155 -15.04 -20.09 -5.72
N GLU A 156 -15.49 -20.22 -6.97
CA GLU A 156 -16.13 -19.16 -7.71
C GLU A 156 -17.12 -18.51 -6.74
N PHE A 157 -16.82 -17.29 -6.30
CA PHE A 157 -17.74 -16.59 -5.44
C PHE A 157 -18.93 -16.24 -6.30
N VAL A 158 -20.09 -16.75 -5.92
CA VAL A 158 -21.35 -16.38 -6.53
C VAL A 158 -22.22 -15.80 -5.44
N SER A 159 -22.46 -14.49 -5.51
CA SER A 159 -23.45 -13.82 -4.67
C SER A 159 -24.66 -13.42 -5.51
N THR A 160 -25.84 -13.51 -4.90
CA THR A 160 -27.05 -12.87 -5.40
C THR A 160 -27.27 -11.63 -4.56
N ALA A 161 -27.19 -10.45 -5.16
CA ALA A 161 -27.25 -9.19 -4.43
C ALA A 161 -28.30 -8.25 -5.03
N MET A 162 -28.86 -7.38 -4.19
CA MET A 162 -29.68 -6.26 -4.64
C MET A 162 -28.81 -5.04 -4.87
N VAL A 163 -29.04 -4.35 -5.98
CA VAL A 163 -28.45 -3.05 -6.30
C VAL A 163 -29.11 -1.98 -5.44
N VAL A 164 -28.31 -1.26 -4.68
CA VAL A 164 -28.70 -0.05 -3.93
C VAL A 164 -27.78 1.09 -4.39
N THR A 165 -28.23 2.33 -4.26
CA THR A 165 -27.44 3.51 -4.64
C THR A 165 -27.34 4.50 -3.48
N PHE A 166 -26.16 5.08 -3.31
CA PHE A 166 -25.95 6.23 -2.42
C PHE A 166 -26.56 7.51 -3.00
N GLY A 167 -26.59 8.58 -2.21
CA GLY A 167 -27.15 9.87 -2.62
C GLY A 167 -26.38 10.55 -3.76
N ASP A 168 -25.11 10.19 -3.95
CA ASP A 168 -24.24 10.61 -5.06
C ASP A 168 -24.33 9.69 -6.30
N GLY A 169 -25.14 8.63 -6.22
CA GLY A 169 -25.34 7.66 -7.30
C GLY A 169 -24.32 6.51 -7.33
N GLU A 170 -23.36 6.46 -6.39
CA GLU A 170 -22.47 5.31 -6.28
C GLU A 170 -23.26 4.04 -5.89
N VAL A 171 -22.87 2.90 -6.46
CA VAL A 171 -23.58 1.63 -6.29
C VAL A 171 -23.05 0.88 -5.07
N LEU A 172 -23.98 0.38 -4.26
CA LEU A 172 -23.73 -0.56 -3.17
C LEU A 172 -24.49 -1.86 -3.45
N PHE A 173 -23.85 -3.00 -3.24
CA PHE A 173 -24.53 -4.30 -3.30
C PHE A 173 -24.89 -4.79 -1.91
N VAL A 174 -26.12 -5.28 -1.76
CA VAL A 174 -26.57 -5.95 -0.53
C VAL A 174 -26.85 -7.40 -0.83
N ASP A 175 -25.99 -8.28 -0.31
CA ASP A 175 -26.10 -9.72 -0.48
C ASP A 175 -27.46 -10.22 0.05
N GLN A 176 -28.22 -10.97 -0.76
CA GLN A 176 -29.58 -11.38 -0.43
C GLN A 176 -29.63 -12.52 0.60
N ASP A 177 -28.55 -13.29 0.77
CA ASP A 177 -28.50 -14.39 1.71
C ASP A 177 -28.13 -13.91 3.12
N THR A 178 -27.18 -12.97 3.20
CA THR A 178 -26.61 -12.48 4.47
C THR A 178 -27.14 -11.11 4.89
N GLY A 179 -27.66 -10.31 3.94
CA GLY A 179 -28.02 -8.91 4.16
C GLY A 179 -26.81 -7.98 4.31
N SER A 180 -25.58 -8.46 4.05
CA SER A 180 -24.36 -7.67 4.24
C SER A 180 -24.10 -6.74 3.04
N PRO A 181 -23.75 -5.47 3.29
CA PRO A 181 -23.37 -4.53 2.23
C PRO A 181 -21.92 -4.72 1.80
N TYR A 182 -21.65 -4.54 0.51
CA TYR A 182 -20.30 -4.46 -0.03
C TYR A 182 -20.22 -3.54 -1.26
N TYR A 183 -19.07 -2.89 -1.42
CA TYR A 183 -18.71 -2.10 -2.59
C TYR A 183 -18.25 -3.03 -3.71
N PRO A 184 -18.90 -2.99 -4.89
CA PRO A 184 -18.46 -3.75 -6.04
C PRO A 184 -17.39 -2.99 -6.84
N THR A 185 -16.31 -3.66 -7.20
CA THR A 185 -15.44 -3.19 -8.29
C THR A 185 -16.02 -3.68 -9.61
N LEU A 186 -16.82 -2.82 -10.28
CA LEU A 186 -17.54 -3.22 -11.48
C LEU A 186 -16.58 -3.41 -12.67
N PRO A 187 -16.62 -4.56 -13.38
CA PRO A 187 -15.86 -4.73 -14.61
C PRO A 187 -16.42 -3.85 -15.73
N GLU A 188 -15.62 -3.50 -16.72
CA GLU A 188 -16.06 -2.70 -17.89
C GLU A 188 -17.26 -3.32 -18.63
N SER A 189 -17.40 -4.65 -18.56
CA SER A 189 -18.52 -5.39 -19.16
C SER A 189 -19.79 -5.39 -18.30
N ALA A 190 -19.81 -4.72 -17.16
CA ALA A 190 -21.00 -4.67 -16.30
C ALA A 190 -22.17 -4.00 -17.05
N PRO A 191 -23.40 -4.55 -16.91
CA PRO A 191 -24.58 -3.90 -17.47
C PRO A 191 -24.86 -2.58 -16.75
N GLU A 192 -25.72 -1.75 -17.33
CA GLU A 192 -26.30 -0.60 -16.61
C GLU A 192 -27.10 -1.10 -15.40
N LEU A 193 -26.83 -0.54 -14.23
CA LEU A 193 -27.42 -0.97 -12.96
C LEU A 193 -28.39 0.10 -12.45
N THR A 194 -29.61 -0.33 -12.16
CA THR A 194 -30.63 0.50 -11.49
C THR A 194 -30.87 -0.02 -10.07
N ALA A 195 -31.11 0.89 -9.12
CA ALA A 195 -31.53 0.52 -7.77
C ALA A 195 -32.76 -0.42 -7.80
N GLY A 196 -32.71 -1.48 -6.99
CA GLY A 196 -33.74 -2.53 -6.90
C GLY A 196 -33.51 -3.74 -7.80
N ASN A 197 -32.64 -3.67 -8.82
CA ASN A 197 -32.26 -4.87 -9.58
C ASN A 197 -31.65 -5.94 -8.67
N ILE A 198 -31.92 -7.20 -8.98
CA ILE A 198 -31.17 -8.32 -8.41
C ILE A 198 -30.11 -8.74 -9.42
N VAL A 199 -28.87 -8.78 -8.96
CA VAL A 199 -27.72 -9.18 -9.74
C VAL A 199 -27.12 -10.48 -9.20
N ARG A 200 -26.60 -11.29 -10.11
CA ARG A 200 -25.65 -12.34 -9.78
C ARG A 200 -24.24 -11.81 -10.02
N VAL A 201 -23.41 -11.89 -8.99
CA VAL A 201 -22.03 -11.42 -8.99
C VAL A 201 -21.13 -12.63 -8.93
N THR A 202 -20.24 -12.75 -9.92
CA THR A 202 -19.20 -13.77 -9.97
C THR A 202 -17.84 -13.11 -9.75
N GLY A 203 -17.03 -13.68 -8.86
CA GLY A 203 -15.69 -13.18 -8.59
C GLY A 203 -14.76 -14.22 -7.99
N ASN A 204 -13.60 -13.74 -7.61
CA ASN A 204 -12.41 -14.54 -7.31
C ASN A 204 -12.30 -14.95 -5.81
N GLY A 205 -13.29 -14.64 -4.99
CA GLY A 205 -13.31 -14.97 -3.55
C GLY A 205 -12.70 -13.91 -2.63
N ILE A 206 -11.93 -12.95 -3.16
CA ILE A 206 -11.10 -12.05 -2.35
C ILE A 206 -11.91 -10.85 -1.86
N MET A 207 -12.28 -10.87 -0.58
CA MET A 207 -12.95 -9.76 0.10
C MET A 207 -12.01 -9.09 1.11
N LEU A 208 -11.89 -7.76 1.01
CA LEU A 208 -11.11 -6.99 1.98
C LEU A 208 -11.86 -6.91 3.31
N GLN A 209 -11.11 -6.91 4.42
CA GLN A 209 -11.64 -6.84 5.77
C GLN A 209 -12.08 -5.41 6.13
N SER A 210 -13.12 -4.92 5.49
CA SER A 210 -13.73 -3.61 5.71
C SER A 210 -15.24 -3.72 5.98
N TYR A 211 -15.84 -2.63 6.45
CA TYR A 211 -17.30 -2.50 6.49
C TYR A 211 -17.74 -1.14 5.91
N PRO A 212 -18.54 -1.13 4.83
CA PRO A 212 -18.93 -2.26 4.00
C PRO A 212 -17.74 -3.07 3.45
N GLY A 213 -17.96 -4.34 3.13
CA GLY A 213 -16.92 -5.17 2.50
C GLY A 213 -16.50 -4.56 1.16
N GLN A 214 -15.27 -4.80 0.73
CA GLN A 214 -14.83 -4.42 -0.62
C GLN A 214 -14.46 -5.65 -1.42
N TYR A 215 -14.89 -5.68 -2.68
CA TYR A 215 -14.74 -6.85 -3.52
C TYR A 215 -14.05 -6.52 -4.85
N PRO A 216 -12.69 -6.45 -4.85
CA PRO A 216 -11.92 -6.04 -6.03
C PRO A 216 -11.91 -7.08 -7.16
N GLY A 217 -12.12 -8.36 -6.85
CA GLY A 217 -12.00 -9.44 -7.82
C GLY A 217 -13.30 -9.84 -8.52
N ILE A 218 -14.25 -8.92 -8.69
CA ILE A 218 -15.48 -9.19 -9.45
C ILE A 218 -15.13 -9.28 -10.94
N THR A 219 -15.42 -10.44 -11.54
CA THR A 219 -15.17 -10.68 -12.97
C THR A 219 -16.44 -10.56 -13.80
N LYS A 220 -17.62 -10.71 -13.19
CA LYS A 220 -18.89 -10.65 -13.90
C LYS A 220 -20.04 -10.19 -13.00
N VAL A 221 -20.90 -9.35 -13.56
CA VAL A 221 -22.17 -8.94 -12.97
C VAL A 221 -23.26 -9.19 -14.00
N GLU A 222 -24.32 -9.89 -13.62
CA GLU A 222 -25.48 -10.16 -14.46
C GLU A 222 -26.76 -9.74 -13.74
N VAL A 223 -27.58 -8.89 -14.35
CA VAL A 223 -28.95 -8.67 -13.86
C VAL A 223 -29.75 -9.95 -14.08
N VAL A 224 -30.21 -10.55 -12.99
CA VAL A 224 -31.02 -11.78 -13.00
C VAL A 224 -32.50 -11.49 -12.78
N GLU A 225 -32.83 -10.35 -12.17
CA GLU A 225 -34.19 -9.85 -12.02
C GLU A 225 -34.21 -8.32 -12.11
N GLU A 226 -35.07 -7.79 -12.98
CA GLU A 226 -35.31 -6.35 -13.05
C GLU A 226 -36.23 -5.91 -11.91
N GLY A 227 -35.75 -4.95 -11.11
CA GLY A 227 -36.51 -4.37 -10.01
C GLY A 227 -36.86 -2.90 -10.24
N SER A 228 -37.46 -2.31 -9.21
CA SER A 228 -37.75 -0.88 -9.15
C SER A 228 -37.00 -0.24 -7.96
N PRO A 229 -36.72 1.08 -7.98
CA PRO A 229 -36.09 1.75 -6.85
C PRO A 229 -36.83 1.54 -5.52
N ALA A 230 -38.17 1.35 -5.55
CA ALA A 230 -38.97 1.06 -4.36
C ALA A 230 -38.58 -0.26 -3.67
N ASP A 231 -38.03 -1.23 -4.41
CA ASP A 231 -37.58 -2.50 -3.86
C ASP A 231 -36.30 -2.34 -3.02
N ALA A 232 -35.52 -1.29 -3.28
CA ALA A 232 -34.31 -0.94 -2.53
C ALA A 232 -34.57 -0.12 -1.26
N GLU A 233 -35.74 0.51 -1.11
CA GLU A 233 -36.10 1.37 0.04
C GLU A 233 -35.97 0.65 1.40
N LYS A 234 -36.10 -0.68 1.40
CA LYS A 234 -35.87 -1.50 2.61
C LYS A 234 -34.43 -1.40 3.17
N TYR A 235 -33.48 -0.88 2.39
CA TYR A 235 -32.08 -0.67 2.76
C TYR A 235 -31.74 0.80 3.02
N ASP A 236 -32.71 1.72 3.02
CA ASP A 236 -32.44 3.15 3.24
C ASP A 236 -31.77 3.43 4.60
N GLU A 237 -32.19 2.74 5.66
CA GLU A 237 -31.56 2.87 6.98
C GLU A 237 -30.11 2.36 7.00
N LEU A 238 -29.81 1.32 6.21
CA LEU A 238 -28.45 0.78 6.07
C LEU A 238 -27.56 1.76 5.31
N VAL A 239 -28.08 2.31 4.20
CA VAL A 239 -27.40 3.33 3.41
C VAL A 239 -27.08 4.56 4.26
N ALA A 240 -28.06 5.05 5.03
CA ALA A 240 -27.89 6.22 5.90
C ALA A 240 -26.90 5.99 7.06
N GLN A 241 -26.53 4.75 7.38
CA GLN A 241 -25.48 4.44 8.36
C GLN A 241 -24.08 4.38 7.74
N ILE A 242 -24.00 4.11 6.43
CA ILE A 242 -22.74 3.92 5.71
C ILE A 242 -22.27 5.24 5.10
N TRP A 243 -23.20 5.96 4.48
CA TRP A 243 -22.89 7.15 3.71
C TRP A 243 -23.68 8.34 4.24
N HIS A 244 -22.98 9.47 4.33
CA HIS A 244 -23.55 10.76 4.64
C HIS A 244 -23.13 11.75 3.57
N PRO A 245 -24.04 12.62 3.10
CA PRO A 245 -23.65 13.68 2.19
C PRO A 245 -22.60 14.56 2.90
N LYS A 246 -21.58 15.00 2.13
CA LYS A 246 -20.63 16.00 2.60
C LYS A 246 -21.40 17.22 3.10
N ASP A 247 -21.01 17.76 4.25
CA ASP A 247 -21.57 19.00 4.75
C ASP A 247 -21.28 20.11 3.72
N PRO A 248 -22.30 20.78 3.14
CA PRO A 248 -22.08 21.78 2.10
C PRO A 248 -21.30 23.01 2.60
N ALA A 249 -21.20 23.21 3.93
CA ALA A 249 -20.36 24.23 4.54
C ALA A 249 -18.87 23.85 4.55
N GLU A 250 -18.53 22.56 4.43
CA GLU A 250 -17.14 22.11 4.35
C GLU A 250 -16.54 22.44 2.99
N LEU A 251 -15.33 22.98 3.01
CA LEU A 251 -14.56 23.22 1.80
C LEU A 251 -14.14 21.86 1.18
N PRO A 252 -13.95 21.81 -0.14
CA PRO A 252 -13.33 20.67 -0.78
C PRO A 252 -11.96 20.35 -0.16
N TYR A 253 -11.65 19.07 -0.07
CA TYR A 253 -10.30 18.59 0.17
C TYR A 253 -9.56 18.54 -1.16
N ALA A 254 -8.26 18.79 -1.12
CA ALA A 254 -7.40 18.67 -2.29
C ALA A 254 -6.21 17.78 -1.98
N SER A 255 -5.76 17.06 -3.01
CA SER A 255 -4.54 16.27 -3.00
C SER A 255 -3.77 16.48 -4.30
N LEU A 256 -2.46 16.30 -4.25
CA LEU A 256 -1.61 16.19 -5.43
C LEU A 256 -1.15 14.75 -5.57
N GLU A 257 -1.41 14.20 -6.76
CA GLU A 257 -0.96 12.88 -7.17
C GLU A 257 0.27 13.01 -8.06
N TYR A 258 1.33 12.29 -7.73
CA TYR A 258 2.56 12.27 -8.53
C TYR A 258 3.32 10.96 -8.33
N THR A 259 4.20 10.64 -9.28
CA THR A 259 5.03 9.43 -9.22
C THR A 259 6.50 9.81 -9.15
N THR A 260 7.23 9.11 -8.28
CA THR A 260 8.69 9.14 -8.19
C THR A 260 9.25 7.79 -8.62
N GLU A 261 10.58 7.65 -8.71
CA GLU A 261 11.20 6.35 -8.96
C GLU A 261 10.90 5.30 -7.87
N LEU A 262 10.44 5.72 -6.69
CA LEU A 262 10.24 4.85 -5.52
C LEU A 262 8.78 4.62 -5.16
N ALA A 263 7.86 5.49 -5.56
CA ALA A 263 6.46 5.42 -5.15
C ALA A 263 5.53 6.29 -6.01
N ALA A 264 4.27 5.89 -6.10
CA ALA A 264 3.15 6.80 -6.35
C ALA A 264 2.76 7.47 -5.03
N VAL A 265 2.61 8.80 -5.04
CA VAL A 265 2.40 9.63 -3.85
C VAL A 265 1.11 10.43 -4.01
N SER A 266 0.26 10.35 -2.98
CA SER A 266 -0.88 11.24 -2.78
C SER A 266 -0.58 12.18 -1.60
N LEU A 267 -0.46 13.48 -1.88
CA LEU A 267 -0.16 14.49 -0.88
C LEU A 267 -1.40 15.35 -0.61
N MET A 268 -1.97 15.26 0.59
CA MET A 268 -3.07 16.14 1.00
C MET A 268 -2.61 17.59 1.12
N LEU A 269 -3.38 18.50 0.55
CA LEU A 269 -3.16 19.94 0.63
C LEU A 269 -4.00 20.58 1.74
N GLN A 270 -3.56 21.76 2.16
CA GLN A 270 -4.29 22.59 3.12
C GLN A 270 -4.82 23.84 2.40
N SER A 271 -6.02 24.29 2.78
CA SER A 271 -6.60 25.53 2.27
C SER A 271 -6.05 26.74 3.04
N TYR A 272 -5.77 27.81 2.31
CA TYR A 272 -5.17 29.04 2.83
C TYR A 272 -5.99 30.30 2.54
N GLY A 273 -7.01 30.19 1.69
CA GLY A 273 -7.98 31.25 1.39
C GLY A 273 -9.15 30.68 0.60
N TYR A 274 -10.32 31.31 0.69
CA TYR A 274 -11.51 30.84 -0.01
C TYR A 274 -12.60 31.90 -0.10
N THR A 275 -13.47 31.72 -1.08
CA THR A 275 -14.83 32.27 -1.09
C THR A 275 -15.78 31.12 -1.36
N TRP A 276 -16.78 30.90 -0.49
CA TRP A 276 -17.63 29.72 -0.57
C TRP A 276 -19.07 30.07 -0.24
N SER A 277 -20.00 29.57 -1.04
CA SER A 277 -21.43 29.80 -0.87
C SER A 277 -22.19 28.48 -0.83
N TYR A 278 -23.07 28.33 0.14
CA TYR A 278 -23.86 27.12 0.34
C TYR A 278 -25.25 27.46 0.87
N GLU A 279 -26.20 26.54 0.72
CA GLU A 279 -27.54 26.68 1.29
C GLU A 279 -27.56 26.14 2.73
N GLU A 280 -28.08 26.93 3.66
CA GLU A 280 -28.34 26.53 5.04
C GLU A 280 -29.77 26.90 5.40
N ASN A 281 -30.59 25.91 5.78
CA ASN A 281 -32.00 26.10 6.13
C ASN A 281 -32.86 26.82 5.07
N GLY A 282 -32.54 26.65 3.78
CA GLY A 282 -33.26 27.31 2.67
C GLY A 282 -32.80 28.74 2.36
N GLU A 283 -31.74 29.23 3.01
CA GLU A 283 -31.14 30.53 2.75
C GLU A 283 -29.69 30.35 2.27
N MET A 284 -29.28 31.16 1.29
CA MET A 284 -27.89 31.15 0.81
C MET A 284 -26.98 31.88 1.80
N THR A 285 -25.98 31.17 2.29
CA THR A 285 -24.92 31.67 3.16
C THR A 285 -23.60 31.74 2.39
N ALA A 286 -22.82 32.80 2.62
CA ALA A 286 -21.50 32.96 2.03
C ALA A 286 -20.44 33.16 3.13
N ILE A 287 -19.34 32.42 3.03
CA ILE A 287 -18.17 32.52 3.89
C ILE A 287 -16.94 32.88 3.04
N SER A 288 -16.00 33.59 3.64
CA SER A 288 -14.74 33.91 2.97
C SER A 288 -13.61 34.05 3.97
N ALA A 289 -12.40 33.72 3.52
CA ALA A 289 -11.15 33.99 4.21
C ALA A 289 -10.13 34.45 3.18
N ASP A 290 -9.45 35.55 3.47
CA ASP A 290 -8.40 36.07 2.59
C ASP A 290 -7.24 35.09 2.52
N SER A 291 -6.70 34.89 1.31
CA SER A 291 -5.51 34.07 1.10
C SER A 291 -4.27 34.77 1.68
N ALA A 292 -3.52 34.09 2.54
CA ALA A 292 -2.23 34.58 3.00
C ALA A 292 -1.26 34.67 1.82
N LEU A 293 -0.44 35.73 1.79
CA LEU A 293 0.61 35.83 0.78
C LEU A 293 1.62 34.69 0.99
N PRO A 294 2.20 34.12 -0.09
CA PRO A 294 3.17 33.03 0.02
C PRO A 294 4.31 33.33 1.00
N ALA A 295 4.82 34.57 1.03
CA ALA A 295 5.89 35.00 1.94
C ALA A 295 5.52 34.98 3.43
N GLN A 296 4.22 34.93 3.78
CA GLN A 296 3.73 34.91 5.16
C GLN A 296 3.62 33.50 5.73
N LEU A 297 3.77 32.47 4.89
CA LEU A 297 3.62 31.07 5.27
C LEU A 297 4.99 30.47 5.56
N ALA A 298 5.13 29.76 6.69
CA ALA A 298 6.38 29.10 7.02
C ALA A 298 6.51 27.82 6.17
N ALA A 299 7.67 27.61 5.55
CA ALA A 299 7.84 26.55 4.57
C ALA A 299 7.70 25.13 5.20
N ASP A 300 8.01 25.00 6.49
CA ASP A 300 7.88 23.77 7.28
C ASP A 300 6.46 23.49 7.76
N GLU A 301 5.54 24.44 7.59
CA GLU A 301 4.11 24.27 7.86
C GLU A 301 3.30 23.91 6.60
N LEU A 302 3.92 23.99 5.42
CA LEU A 302 3.29 23.68 4.15
C LEU A 302 3.44 22.19 3.79
N PRO A 303 2.43 21.60 3.12
CA PRO A 303 2.60 20.34 2.40
C PRO A 303 3.80 20.42 1.45
N ASP A 304 4.59 19.34 1.41
CA ASP A 304 5.88 19.28 0.70
C ASP A 304 5.87 18.19 -0.37
N VAL A 305 6.02 18.60 -1.63
CA VAL A 305 6.24 17.71 -2.76
C VAL A 305 7.75 17.47 -2.86
N SER A 306 8.20 16.28 -2.49
CA SER A 306 9.63 15.95 -2.46
C SER A 306 10.06 15.29 -3.77
N VAL A 307 10.68 16.08 -4.64
CA VAL A 307 11.13 15.65 -5.97
C VAL A 307 12.43 16.36 -6.33
N ASP A 308 13.35 15.68 -7.03
CA ASP A 308 14.67 16.24 -7.36
C ASP A 308 14.73 16.90 -8.76
N ALA A 309 13.63 16.85 -9.53
CA ALA A 309 13.55 17.33 -10.90
C ALA A 309 12.13 17.81 -11.25
N PRO A 310 11.94 18.55 -12.36
CA PRO A 310 10.62 18.91 -12.84
C PRO A 310 9.72 17.68 -12.97
N THR A 311 8.58 17.69 -12.28
CA THR A 311 7.68 16.53 -12.14
C THR A 311 6.25 16.93 -12.45
N GLU A 312 5.56 16.12 -13.25
CA GLU A 312 4.12 16.30 -13.48
C GLU A 312 3.34 15.85 -12.24
N VAL A 313 2.39 16.68 -11.82
CA VAL A 313 1.46 16.40 -10.73
C VAL A 313 0.04 16.59 -11.24
N THR A 314 -0.91 15.87 -10.66
CA THR A 314 -2.34 16.03 -10.92
C THR A 314 -3.06 16.39 -9.64
N ALA A 315 -3.82 17.49 -9.66
CA ALA A 315 -4.69 17.84 -8.54
C ALA A 315 -5.96 16.98 -8.55
N SER A 316 -6.34 16.47 -7.38
CA SER A 316 -7.58 15.72 -7.16
C SER A 316 -8.38 16.34 -6.01
N PHE A 317 -9.70 16.33 -6.14
CA PHE A 317 -10.63 16.94 -5.20
C PHE A 317 -11.76 15.97 -4.86
N ASP A 318 -12.28 16.04 -3.63
CA ASP A 318 -13.44 15.25 -3.19
C ASP A 318 -14.78 15.79 -3.73
N VAL A 319 -14.76 16.99 -4.31
CA VAL A 319 -15.89 17.61 -5.03
C VAL A 319 -15.41 17.99 -6.44
N PRO A 320 -16.22 17.80 -7.50
CA PRO A 320 -15.81 18.16 -8.85
C PRO A 320 -15.41 19.63 -9.00
N ALA A 321 -14.16 19.88 -9.35
CA ALA A 321 -13.66 21.19 -9.71
C ALA A 321 -14.02 21.51 -11.18
N THR A 322 -14.29 22.79 -11.46
CA THR A 322 -14.56 23.29 -12.82
C THR A 322 -13.29 23.85 -13.49
N GLY A 323 -12.24 24.13 -12.72
CA GLY A 323 -10.95 24.58 -13.23
C GLY A 323 -9.94 24.85 -12.12
N ILE A 324 -8.68 25.04 -12.53
CA ILE A 324 -7.59 25.44 -11.65
C ILE A 324 -6.74 26.55 -12.28
N GLU A 325 -6.20 27.42 -11.45
CA GLU A 325 -5.13 28.37 -11.80
C GLU A 325 -3.96 28.14 -10.84
N VAL A 326 -2.74 28.08 -11.38
CA VAL A 326 -1.54 27.80 -10.59
C VAL A 326 -0.55 28.95 -10.73
N THR A 327 -0.07 29.45 -9.60
CA THR A 327 0.98 30.48 -9.53
C THR A 327 2.14 29.97 -8.69
N ARG A 328 3.37 30.27 -9.10
CA ARG A 328 4.58 29.88 -8.36
C ARG A 328 5.49 31.06 -8.02
N TRP A 329 6.30 30.87 -6.99
CA TRP A 329 7.36 31.79 -6.56
C TRP A 329 8.61 30.99 -6.24
N SER A 330 9.78 31.52 -6.59
CA SER A 330 11.04 30.96 -6.09
C SER A 330 11.08 31.11 -4.56
N GLU A 331 11.48 30.07 -3.83
CA GLU A 331 11.64 30.12 -2.37
C GLU A 331 12.68 31.18 -1.93
N ASP A 332 13.62 31.56 -2.82
CA ASP A 332 14.58 32.63 -2.57
C ASP A 332 14.00 34.04 -2.79
N ALA A 333 12.80 34.17 -3.36
CA ALA A 333 12.20 35.43 -3.78
C ALA A 333 10.67 35.47 -3.61
N LEU A 334 10.17 35.04 -2.45
CA LEU A 334 8.73 34.99 -2.15
C LEU A 334 8.00 36.35 -2.17
N ASP A 335 8.73 37.47 -2.03
CA ASP A 335 8.18 38.82 -2.12
C ASP A 335 8.00 39.32 -3.58
N ALA A 336 8.41 38.53 -4.57
CA ALA A 336 8.26 38.86 -5.98
C ALA A 336 6.82 38.66 -6.48
N GLU A 337 6.54 39.19 -7.68
CA GLU A 337 5.31 38.87 -8.41
C GLU A 337 5.33 37.39 -8.80
N GLY A 338 4.20 36.71 -8.61
CA GLY A 338 4.07 35.29 -8.91
C GLY A 338 4.08 35.01 -10.40
N GLU A 339 4.66 33.88 -10.78
CA GLU A 339 4.69 33.40 -12.16
C GLU A 339 3.52 32.44 -12.39
N PRO A 340 2.66 32.66 -13.40
CA PRO A 340 1.64 31.67 -13.75
C PRO A 340 2.30 30.39 -14.28
N VAL A 341 1.69 29.26 -13.95
CA VAL A 341 2.10 27.93 -14.41
C VAL A 341 1.05 27.42 -15.38
N GLU A 342 1.50 26.95 -16.54
CA GLU A 342 0.62 26.35 -17.54
C GLU A 342 0.03 25.04 -17.01
N THR A 343 -1.27 24.86 -17.25
CA THR A 343 -2.03 23.68 -16.81
C THR A 343 -2.62 22.94 -18.02
N ASP A 344 -2.73 21.62 -17.92
CA ASP A 344 -3.50 20.78 -18.83
C ASP A 344 -4.61 20.08 -18.01
N GLY A 345 -5.80 20.66 -18.03
CA GLY A 345 -6.88 20.26 -17.13
C GLY A 345 -6.50 20.50 -15.66
N LEU A 346 -6.38 19.42 -14.89
CA LEU A 346 -5.95 19.45 -13.48
C LEU A 346 -4.47 19.10 -13.28
N SER A 347 -3.74 18.84 -14.38
CA SER A 347 -2.32 18.49 -14.34
C SER A 347 -1.43 19.68 -14.66
N PHE A 348 -0.25 19.73 -14.02
CA PHE A 348 0.76 20.76 -14.26
C PHE A 348 2.14 20.28 -13.78
N THR A 349 3.20 20.98 -14.19
CA THR A 349 4.58 20.64 -13.79
C THR A 349 5.02 21.47 -12.58
N VAL A 350 5.58 20.79 -11.59
CA VAL A 350 6.24 21.42 -10.43
C VAL A 350 7.75 21.30 -10.52
N GLU A 351 8.47 22.27 -9.95
CA GLU A 351 9.93 22.32 -9.94
C GLU A 351 10.46 22.51 -8.51
N PRO A 352 11.58 21.86 -8.13
CA PRO A 352 12.18 22.01 -6.81
C PRO A 352 12.65 23.45 -6.56
N GLY A 353 12.54 23.91 -5.31
CA GLY A 353 12.92 25.26 -4.90
C GLY A 353 11.86 26.33 -5.15
N TYR A 354 10.61 25.91 -5.40
CA TYR A 354 9.48 26.80 -5.63
C TYR A 354 8.35 26.54 -4.62
N ARG A 355 7.59 27.60 -4.37
CA ARG A 355 6.31 27.59 -3.67
C ARG A 355 5.19 27.80 -4.65
N TYR A 356 4.08 27.09 -4.47
CA TYR A 356 2.93 27.11 -5.37
C TYR A 356 1.67 27.48 -4.62
N ALA A 357 0.82 28.28 -5.26
CA ALA A 357 -0.57 28.48 -4.90
C ALA A 357 -1.45 27.93 -6.03
N LEU A 358 -2.33 27.01 -5.67
CA LEU A 358 -3.33 26.39 -6.53
C LEU A 358 -4.69 26.99 -6.16
N LEU A 359 -5.25 27.82 -7.03
CA LEU A 359 -6.63 28.30 -6.91
C LEU A 359 -7.54 27.33 -7.68
N ALA A 360 -8.41 26.64 -6.97
CA ALA A 360 -9.40 25.74 -7.58
C ALA A 360 -10.79 26.37 -7.55
N THR A 361 -11.51 26.26 -8.66
CA THR A 361 -12.87 26.78 -8.83
C THR A 361 -13.88 25.62 -8.81
N PHE A 362 -14.99 25.84 -8.13
CA PHE A 362 -16.12 24.91 -7.97
C PHE A 362 -17.42 25.68 -8.20
N ASP A 363 -18.53 24.97 -8.36
CA ASP A 363 -19.86 25.60 -8.51
C ASP A 363 -20.24 26.49 -7.31
N ALA A 364 -19.79 26.11 -6.11
CA ALA A 364 -20.06 26.82 -4.86
C ALA A 364 -19.07 27.95 -4.55
N GLY A 365 -17.95 28.06 -5.26
CA GLY A 365 -16.95 29.11 -5.04
C GLY A 365 -15.52 28.67 -5.36
N GLU A 366 -14.55 29.29 -4.69
CA GLU A 366 -13.12 29.12 -4.95
C GLU A 366 -12.34 28.84 -3.67
N VAL A 367 -11.33 27.97 -3.76
CA VAL A 367 -10.43 27.64 -2.65
C VAL A 367 -8.99 27.70 -3.12
N THR A 368 -8.13 28.37 -2.37
CA THR A 368 -6.68 28.43 -2.59
C THR A 368 -5.98 27.43 -1.68
N TYR A 369 -5.14 26.59 -2.27
CA TYR A 369 -4.24 25.67 -1.59
C TYR A 369 -2.78 26.10 -1.82
N VAL A 370 -1.92 25.91 -0.82
CA VAL A 370 -0.50 26.30 -0.92
C VAL A 370 0.39 25.14 -0.51
N PHE A 371 1.47 24.92 -1.26
CA PHE A 371 2.45 23.88 -1.01
C PHE A 371 3.85 24.32 -1.47
N THR A 372 4.87 23.61 -1.01
CA THR A 372 6.27 23.81 -1.38
C THR A 372 6.80 22.56 -2.10
N VAL A 373 7.86 22.73 -2.88
CA VAL A 373 8.47 21.66 -3.67
C VAL A 373 9.96 21.67 -3.40
N ARG A 374 10.50 20.54 -2.93
CA ARG A 374 11.89 20.44 -2.44
C ARG A 374 12.67 19.28 -3.03
#